data_AF-A0A4C1W5J7-F1
#
_entry.id   AF-A0A4C1W5J7-F1
#
_cell.length_a   1.000
_cell.length_b   1.000
_cell.length_c   1.000
_cell.angle_alpha   90.00
_cell.angle_beta   90.00
_cell.angle_gamma   90.00
#
_symmetry.space_group_name_H-M   'P 1'
#
loop_
_entity.id
_entity.type
_entity.pdbx_description
1 polymer ?
#
loop_
_entity_poly.entity_id
_entity_poly.type
_entity_poly.pdbx_seq_one_letter_code
_entity_poly.pdbx_strand_id
1 'polypeptide(L)'
;MDLKSIKPLHHLDSDHLLVLITVGPFTDEDQINKFKMVTDWKRVSAAFEEINTPILNAILDDIVSNKDIDSAIGALTNHNGTVVANCQRKVPANITRRSLPVDVRELIRIKNAALHRASAYLTPEYRSRARAL
;
A
#
# COMPACT_ATOMS: atom_id res chain seq x y z
N MET A 1 -8.02 -14.29 -14.56
CA MET A 1 -8.05 -15.25 -15.69
C MET A 1 -6.96 -16.25 -15.38
N ASP A 2 -7.29 -17.54 -15.23
CA ASP A 2 -6.31 -18.55 -14.81
C ASP A 2 -5.88 -19.43 -15.96
N LEU A 3 -4.56 -19.63 -16.07
CA LEU A 3 -3.97 -20.49 -17.07
C LEU A 3 -4.26 -21.95 -16.70
N LYS A 4 -5.13 -22.61 -17.48
CA LYS A 4 -5.54 -24.00 -17.22
C LYS A 4 -4.56 -25.02 -17.78
N SER A 5 -4.06 -24.78 -18.99
CA SER A 5 -3.02 -25.64 -19.57
C SER A 5 -2.31 -24.98 -20.74
N ILE A 6 -1.09 -25.44 -20.99
CA ILE A 6 -0.30 -25.14 -22.18
C ILE A 6 0.08 -26.49 -22.80
N LYS A 7 -0.25 -26.72 -24.06
CA LYS A 7 0.06 -27.98 -24.76
C LYS A 7 0.64 -27.71 -26.14
N PRO A 8 1.75 -28.35 -26.52
CA PRO A 8 2.25 -28.29 -27.88
C PRO A 8 1.33 -29.07 -28.84
N LEU A 9 1.14 -28.54 -30.04
CA LEU A 9 0.42 -29.18 -31.15
C LEU A 9 1.44 -29.66 -32.18
N HIS A 10 1.44 -30.97 -32.43
CA HIS A 10 2.44 -31.65 -33.25
C HIS A 10 1.94 -32.07 -34.64
N HIS A 11 0.82 -31.51 -35.10
CA HIS A 11 0.13 -31.99 -36.31
C HIS A 11 0.12 -30.97 -37.47
N LEU A 12 1.13 -30.09 -37.52
CA LEU A 12 1.28 -29.12 -38.59
C LEU A 12 2.69 -29.22 -39.15
N ASP A 13 2.82 -29.26 -40.47
CA ASP A 13 4.09 -29.34 -41.21
C ASP A 13 4.82 -27.99 -41.20
N SER A 14 4.93 -27.36 -40.03
CA SER A 14 5.63 -26.11 -39.81
C SER A 14 6.80 -26.34 -38.87
N ASP A 15 7.93 -25.71 -39.17
CA ASP A 15 9.12 -25.74 -38.31
C ASP A 15 8.91 -24.98 -36.98
N HIS A 16 7.77 -24.30 -36.81
CA HIS A 16 7.39 -23.63 -35.59
C HIS A 16 6.50 -24.53 -34.70
N LEU A 17 6.94 -24.75 -33.45
CA LEU A 17 6.17 -25.49 -32.46
C LEU A 17 4.95 -24.68 -32.02
N LEU A 18 3.78 -25.01 -32.54
CA LEU A 18 2.54 -24.33 -32.20
C LEU A 18 2.09 -24.75 -30.80
N VAL A 19 1.69 -23.78 -29.98
CA VAL A 19 1.34 -24.01 -28.57
C VAL A 19 -0.10 -23.57 -28.32
N LEU A 20 -0.94 -24.50 -27.87
CA LEU A 20 -2.30 -24.25 -27.44
C LEU A 20 -2.31 -23.83 -25.97
N ILE A 21 -2.82 -22.62 -25.71
CA ILE A 21 -2.99 -22.08 -24.37
C ILE A 21 -4.48 -22.11 -24.05
N THR A 22 -4.86 -22.88 -23.03
CA THR A 22 -6.24 -22.91 -22.52
C THR A 22 -6.32 -22.03 -21.28
N VAL A 23 -7.13 -20.99 -21.35
CA VAL A 23 -7.40 -20.09 -20.22
C VAL A 23 -8.83 -20.31 -19.75
N GLY A 24 -9.01 -20.45 -18.44
CA GLY A 24 -10.33 -20.60 -17.83
C GLY A 24 -10.96 -19.26 -17.47
N PRO A 25 -12.31 -19.22 -17.32
CA PRO A 25 -12.94 -18.11 -16.62
C PRO A 25 -12.36 -18.03 -15.22
N PHE A 26 -12.09 -16.80 -14.77
CA PHE A 26 -11.65 -16.56 -13.41
C PHE A 26 -12.84 -16.84 -12.50
N THR A 27 -12.87 -18.03 -11.87
CA THR A 27 -13.79 -18.29 -10.77
C THR A 27 -13.20 -17.62 -9.55
N ASP A 28 -13.43 -16.32 -9.51
CA ASP A 28 -13.21 -15.52 -8.33
C ASP A 28 -14.23 -16.01 -7.30
N GLU A 29 -13.81 -16.91 -6.41
CA GLU A 29 -14.43 -17.02 -5.08
C GLU A 29 -14.14 -15.73 -4.28
N ASP A 30 -14.32 -14.54 -4.87
CA ASP A 30 -14.04 -13.24 -4.28
C ASP A 30 -15.21 -12.73 -3.45
N GLN A 31 -15.92 -13.65 -2.77
CA GLN A 31 -16.77 -13.22 -1.66
C GLN A 31 -15.94 -12.59 -0.52
N ILE A 32 -14.64 -12.84 -0.47
CA ILE A 32 -13.73 -12.30 0.55
C ILE A 32 -13.41 -10.81 0.30
N ASN A 33 -13.47 -10.34 -0.94
CA ASN A 33 -12.98 -9.00 -1.30
C ASN A 33 -14.11 -7.99 -1.56
N LYS A 34 -15.29 -8.14 -0.95
CA LYS A 34 -16.34 -7.10 -1.09
C LYS A 34 -16.04 -5.85 -0.29
N PHE A 35 -15.27 -5.96 0.80
CA PHE A 35 -14.96 -4.85 1.68
C PHE A 35 -13.50 -4.87 2.13
N LYS A 36 -12.85 -3.71 2.12
CA LYS A 36 -11.52 -3.48 2.68
C LYS A 36 -11.64 -2.64 3.96
N MET A 37 -10.80 -2.93 4.94
CA MET A 37 -10.59 -2.07 6.10
C MET A 37 -9.74 -0.87 5.69
N VAL A 38 -10.26 0.34 5.90
CA VAL A 38 -9.54 1.59 5.68
C VAL A 38 -9.56 2.39 6.97
N THR A 39 -8.40 2.90 7.38
CA THR A 39 -8.28 3.81 8.52
C THR A 39 -8.68 5.21 8.08
N ASP A 40 -9.59 5.84 8.82
CA ASP A 40 -9.92 7.25 8.65
C ASP A 40 -8.90 8.12 9.40
N TRP A 41 -7.85 8.55 8.70
CA TRP A 41 -6.78 9.36 9.29
C TRP A 41 -7.24 10.71 9.85
N LYS A 42 -8.34 11.28 9.33
CA LYS A 42 -8.89 12.52 9.88
C LYS A 42 -9.53 12.25 11.24
N ARG A 43 -10.19 11.10 11.40
CA ARG A 43 -10.76 10.67 12.67
C ARG A 43 -9.69 10.26 13.68
N VAL A 44 -8.60 9.65 13.23
CA VAL A 44 -7.41 9.38 14.07
C VAL A 44 -6.84 10.70 14.60
N SER A 45 -6.65 11.70 13.74
CA SER A 45 -6.16 13.02 14.16
C SER A 45 -7.11 13.67 15.17
N ALA A 46 -8.42 13.67 14.92
CA ALA A 46 -9.40 14.21 15.87
C ALA A 46 -9.39 13.48 17.23
N ALA A 47 -9.26 12.15 17.22
CA ALA A 47 -9.18 11.36 18.44
C ALA A 47 -7.91 11.64 19.27
N PHE A 48 -6.81 12.04 18.61
CA PHE A 48 -5.60 12.49 19.30
C PHE A 48 -5.68 13.95 19.78
N GLU A 49 -6.43 14.82 19.09
CA GLU A 49 -6.67 16.21 19.50
C GLU A 49 -7.70 16.34 20.65
N GLU A 50 -8.56 15.33 20.83
CA GLU A 50 -9.48 15.21 21.97
C GLU A 50 -8.71 14.77 23.24
N ILE A 51 -7.70 15.57 23.61
CA ILE A 51 -6.78 15.36 24.73
C ILE A 51 -7.48 15.66 26.06
N ASN A 52 -8.52 14.89 26.41
CA ASN A 52 -9.06 14.85 27.77
C ASN A 52 -9.50 13.43 28.13
N THR A 53 -8.66 12.43 27.87
CA THR A 53 -8.93 11.05 28.29
C THR A 53 -7.77 10.48 29.11
N PRO A 54 -8.02 9.93 30.31
CA PRO A 54 -7.01 9.56 31.32
C PRO A 54 -6.05 8.41 30.95
N ILE A 55 -6.00 8.00 29.68
CA ILE A 55 -5.18 6.87 29.23
C ILE A 55 -3.68 7.21 29.23
N LEU A 56 -3.33 8.49 29.07
CA LEU A 56 -1.94 8.96 29.21
C LEU A 56 -1.54 9.26 30.67
N ASN A 57 -2.50 9.31 31.61
CA ASN A 57 -2.20 9.47 33.05
C ASN A 57 -1.58 8.20 33.67
N ALA A 58 -1.51 7.10 32.91
CA ALA A 58 -0.81 5.88 33.29
C ALA A 58 0.66 5.87 32.84
N ILE A 59 1.09 6.85 32.05
CA ILE A 59 2.52 7.07 31.75
C ILE A 59 3.09 7.73 33.00
N LEU A 60 4.07 7.08 33.63
CA LEU A 60 4.78 7.63 34.78
C LEU A 60 5.33 9.01 34.41
N ASP A 61 5.02 10.02 35.22
CA ASP A 61 5.58 11.37 35.07
C ASP A 61 7.12 11.38 35.26
N ASP A 62 7.66 10.32 35.87
CA ASP A 62 9.10 10.13 36.08
C ASP A 62 9.57 8.78 35.52
N ILE A 63 10.50 8.81 34.56
CA ILE A 63 11.12 7.62 33.95
C ILE A 63 12.43 7.36 34.69
N VAL A 64 12.37 6.51 35.72
CA VAL A 64 13.52 6.24 36.60
C VAL A 64 14.32 5.03 36.14
N SER A 65 13.69 4.07 35.45
CA SER A 65 14.31 2.81 35.06
C SER A 65 13.99 2.37 33.62
N ASN A 66 14.81 1.46 33.08
CA ASN A 66 14.56 0.85 31.78
C ASN A 66 13.21 0.11 31.71
N LYS A 67 12.75 -0.45 32.83
CA LYS A 67 11.44 -1.11 32.91
C LYS A 67 10.28 -0.11 32.73
N ASP A 68 10.47 1.13 33.17
CA ASP A 68 9.50 2.20 33.02
C ASP A 68 9.43 2.65 31.55
N ILE A 69 10.57 2.66 30.85
CA ILE A 69 10.64 2.89 29.40
C ILE A 69 9.83 1.82 28.65
N ASP A 70 10.10 0.54 28.93
CA ASP A 70 9.38 -0.57 28.28
C ASP A 70 7.87 -0.49 28.55
N SER A 71 7.49 -0.14 29.77
CA SER A 71 6.09 0.02 30.17
C SER A 71 5.41 1.20 29.46
N ALA A 72 6.09 2.34 29.35
CA ALA A 72 5.58 3.52 28.64
C ALA A 72 5.43 3.26 27.14
N ILE A 73 6.40 2.59 26.51
CA ILE A 73 6.31 2.19 25.09
C ILE A 73 5.11 1.25 24.88
N GLY A 74 4.93 0.28 25.78
CA GLY A 74 3.79 -0.64 25.74
C GLY A 74 2.45 0.08 25.85
N ALA A 75 2.33 1.00 26.82
CA ALA A 75 1.13 1.81 27.03
C ALA A 75 0.81 2.67 25.80
N LEU A 76 1.80 3.37 25.24
CA LEU A 76 1.63 4.21 24.05
C LEU A 76 1.25 3.38 22.82
N THR A 77 1.88 2.22 22.63
CA THR A 77 1.59 1.30 21.52
C THR A 77 0.16 0.77 21.60
N ASN A 78 -0.27 0.37 22.80
CA ASN A 78 -1.64 -0.10 23.04
C ASN A 78 -2.68 1.00 22.80
N HIS A 79 -2.40 2.22 23.27
CA HIS A 79 -3.27 3.37 23.04
C HIS A 79 -3.38 3.67 21.53
N ASN A 80 -2.26 3.81 20.82
CA ASN A 80 -2.23 4.06 19.39
C ASN A 80 -2.94 2.96 18.60
N GLY A 81 -2.70 1.69 18.95
CA GLY A 81 -3.39 0.56 18.35
C GLY A 81 -4.90 0.63 18.53
N THR A 82 -5.37 1.01 19.73
CA THR A 82 -6.79 1.18 20.04
C THR A 82 -7.42 2.33 19.26
N VAL A 83 -6.77 3.50 19.23
CA VAL A 83 -7.24 4.67 18.46
C VAL A 83 -7.35 4.32 16.97
N VAL A 84 -6.33 3.69 16.40
CA VAL A 84 -6.31 3.28 15.00
C VAL A 84 -7.43 2.28 14.73
N ALA A 85 -7.59 1.24 15.56
CA ALA A 85 -8.65 0.23 15.40
C ALA A 85 -10.05 0.87 15.46
N ASN A 86 -10.27 1.79 16.41
CA ASN A 86 -11.54 2.51 16.53
C ASN A 86 -11.81 3.45 15.35
N CYS A 87 -10.79 3.86 14.59
CA CYS A 87 -10.93 4.72 13.42
C CYS A 87 -10.95 3.93 12.10
N GLN A 88 -10.94 2.60 12.15
CA GLN A 88 -11.11 1.77 10.97
C GLN A 88 -12.59 1.68 10.57
N ARG A 89 -12.84 1.66 9.27
CA ARG A 89 -14.18 1.42 8.70
C ARG A 89 -14.12 0.48 7.51
N LYS A 90 -15.18 -0.32 7.34
CA LYS A 90 -15.35 -1.20 6.18
C LYS A 90 -15.80 -0.36 4.99
N VAL A 91 -15.06 -0.45 3.90
CA VAL A 91 -15.32 0.28 2.67
C VAL A 91 -15.43 -0.73 1.53
N PRO A 92 -16.38 -0.59 0.60
CA PRO A 92 -16.45 -1.48 -0.55
C PRO A 92 -15.10 -1.58 -1.26
N ALA A 93 -14.59 -2.79 -1.52
CA ALA A 93 -13.30 -2.94 -2.19
C ALA A 93 -13.35 -2.46 -3.66
N ASN A 94 -14.56 -2.30 -4.21
CA ASN A 94 -14.80 -1.68 -5.50
C ASN A 94 -14.61 -0.16 -5.51
N ILE A 95 -14.10 0.47 -4.43
CA ILE A 95 -13.43 1.76 -4.57
C ILE A 95 -12.17 1.49 -5.39
N THR A 96 -12.39 1.41 -6.70
CA THR A 96 -11.39 1.54 -7.75
C THR A 96 -10.49 2.65 -7.26
N ARG A 97 -9.21 2.32 -6.97
CA ARG A 97 -8.17 3.28 -6.56
C ARG A 97 -8.53 4.61 -7.18
N ARG A 98 -8.97 5.57 -6.36
CA ARG A 98 -9.61 6.81 -6.83
C ARG A 98 -8.78 7.31 -8.00
N SER A 99 -9.28 7.07 -9.21
CA SER A 99 -8.46 7.26 -10.41
C SER A 99 -8.08 8.71 -10.36
N LEU A 100 -6.79 9.01 -10.33
CA LEU A 100 -6.36 10.38 -10.51
C LEU A 100 -7.03 10.89 -11.80
N PRO A 101 -7.56 12.12 -11.78
CA PRO A 101 -8.05 12.77 -13.00
C PRO A 101 -7.04 12.59 -14.14
N VAL A 102 -7.55 12.45 -15.36
CA VAL A 102 -6.73 12.06 -16.54
C VAL A 102 -5.54 13.01 -16.73
N ASP A 103 -5.78 14.30 -16.53
CA ASP A 103 -4.81 15.40 -16.52
C ASP A 103 -3.70 15.20 -15.48
N VAL A 104 -4.03 14.82 -14.25
CA VAL A 104 -3.05 14.58 -13.18
C VAL A 104 -2.19 13.36 -13.50
N ARG A 105 -2.78 12.29 -14.03
CA ARG A 105 -2.02 11.10 -14.46
C ARG A 105 -1.07 11.42 -15.61
N GLU A 106 -1.52 12.23 -16.55
CA GLU A 106 -0.70 12.62 -17.70
C GLU A 106 0.44 13.54 -17.28
N LEU A 107 0.20 14.46 -16.35
CA LEU A 107 1.25 15.29 -15.75
C LEU A 107 2.31 14.44 -15.04
N ILE A 108 1.91 13.42 -14.28
CA ILE A 108 2.84 12.47 -13.62
C ILE A 108 3.65 11.70 -14.67
N ARG A 109 3.02 11.23 -15.75
CA ARG A 109 3.71 10.54 -16.85
C ARG A 109 4.75 11.43 -17.51
N ILE A 110 4.40 12.67 -17.86
CA ILE A 110 5.30 13.64 -18.48
C ILE A 110 6.49 13.93 -17.54
N LYS A 111 6.22 14.21 -16.26
CA LYS A 111 7.26 14.47 -15.26
C LYS A 111 8.22 13.28 -15.12
N ASN A 112 7.69 12.06 -15.01
CA ASN A 112 8.52 10.87 -14.87
C ASN A 112 9.35 10.60 -16.13
N ALA A 113 8.78 10.82 -17.32
CA ALA A 113 9.52 10.72 -18.59
C ALA A 113 10.66 11.74 -18.68
N ALA A 114 10.41 12.98 -18.25
CA ALA A 114 11.44 14.04 -18.19
C ALA A 114 12.56 13.69 -17.21
N LEU A 115 12.22 13.19 -16.01
CA LEU A 115 13.19 12.72 -15.02
C LEU A 115 14.04 11.55 -15.55
N HIS A 116 13.41 10.58 -16.21
CA HIS A 116 14.14 9.47 -16.82
C HIS A 116 15.10 9.95 -17.92
N ARG A 117 14.69 10.87 -18.78
CA ARG A 117 15.58 11.47 -19.79
C ARG A 117 16.73 12.24 -19.15
N ALA A 118 16.46 13.06 -18.14
CA ALA A 118 17.50 13.77 -17.40
C ALA A 118 18.50 12.78 -16.77
N SER A 119 18.01 11.68 -16.18
CA SER A 119 18.85 10.64 -15.56
C SER A 119 19.81 9.97 -16.54
N ALA A 120 19.44 9.88 -17.82
CA ALA A 120 20.29 9.32 -18.87
C ALA A 120 21.55 10.16 -19.15
N TYR A 121 21.50 11.47 -18.88
CA TYR A 121 22.60 12.41 -19.11
C TYR A 121 23.24 12.93 -17.81
N LEU A 122 22.79 12.43 -16.67
CA LEU A 122 23.28 12.87 -15.37
C LEU A 122 24.62 12.20 -15.02
N THR A 123 25.61 13.04 -14.72
CA THR A 123 26.91 12.61 -14.19
C THR A 123 26.70 11.84 -12.87
N PRO A 124 27.61 10.91 -12.52
CA PRO A 124 27.49 10.09 -11.32
C PRO A 124 27.23 10.90 -10.04
N GLU A 125 27.87 12.07 -9.89
CA GLU A 125 27.69 12.95 -8.72
C GLU A 125 26.25 13.47 -8.59
N TYR A 126 25.65 13.87 -9.71
CA TYR A 126 24.31 14.45 -9.71
C TYR A 126 23.25 13.35 -9.60
N ARG A 127 23.53 12.15 -10.13
CA ARG A 127 22.72 10.94 -9.91
C ARG A 127 22.66 10.55 -8.43
N SER A 128 23.77 10.67 -7.71
CA SER A 128 23.83 10.41 -6.26
C SER A 128 23.02 11.43 -5.46
N ARG A 129 23.08 12.72 -5.80
CA ARG A 129 22.31 13.77 -5.13
C ARG A 129 20.80 13.64 -5.36
N ALA A 130 20.37 13.29 -6.57
CA ALA A 130 18.96 13.11 -6.89
C ALA A 130 18.31 11.90 -6.18
N ARG A 131 19.09 10.90 -5.75
CA ARG A 131 18.61 9.74 -4.99
C ARG A 131 18.50 10.00 -3.48
N ALA A 132 19.12 11.08 -3.00
CA ALA A 132 19.15 11.43 -1.57
C ALA A 132 18.02 12.39 -1.17
N LEU A 133 17.21 12.84 -2.14
CA LEU A 133 15.99 13.64 -1.95
C LEU A 133 14.76 12.73 -2.09
#